data_AF-A0A9W7DE46-F1
#
_entry.id   AF-A0A9W7DE46-F1
#
_cell.length_a   1.000
_cell.length_b   1.000
_cell.length_c   1.000
_cell.angle_alpha   90.00
_cell.angle_beta   90.00
_cell.angle_gamma   90.00
#
_symmetry.space_group_name_H-M   'P 1'
#
loop_
_entity.id
_entity.type
_entity.pdbx_description
1 polymer ?
#
loop_
_entity_poly.entity_id
_entity_poly.type
_entity_poly.pdbx_seq_one_letter_code
_entity_poly.pdbx_strand_id
1 'polypeptide(L)'
;MTSQSQNPSSMPENSDLFVDAVTAEPLKFLLSSPLDEDEKLEESITSNGGSVVQQPDGETIILAKPDSIPEEYKKSHKIYNYKLIENSIAKSFQVRFDTHLLSSPSIVLGPPSGGSTSTSESPRRNYFTAAEDAMLIEEVRKRPWFSYKGRPIYEEILKLDCFKGRTVDSLRERMRKLQVDLQYVYVANNSNVLKKGKDGKYLRDYNFDKKKHKAFTALEDFQLARDAYKTSDTFDVDDYYYESVVLPTGFFQKFSSSHGGIRTPESYRQRFKNYLLTFGVTVYLKYYLTVLNNGEEPLPSNTANSNWLKARKAAKGLNKSLKFPGLDMDDDTILEDMNTVELGDEASSNSKAKKGTKRQKTKKTKSPQKRRKLSTDVHSDSDNESPDSPTPKARGKKKVSVLTKSPKKAATRSSNRIREANKSQVVDSESEMENEEMSDSDSVDEPNTNVNCIINGVNFAVPTTEMVDWNLKPIKSIRPPITFDKAPEEKEFLQKAKAITEEMQNAFLKLPATKASSHKQAIFKKARRIGINPYYLSFLVDRSAGSYLIESLKVCYRSQCNSILTIRPGVWSTKAIELLLKNDESIDKVLREYHGENSFKLIQAKLRKGNESYKKSSHK
;
A
#
# COMPACT_ATOMS: atom_id res chain seq x y z
N MET A 1 17.02 70.89 -8.78
CA MET A 1 18.08 69.93 -8.39
C MET A 1 17.43 68.87 -7.54
N THR A 2 17.33 67.63 -8.04
CA THR A 2 16.63 66.55 -7.33
C THR A 2 17.38 65.25 -7.60
N SER A 3 18.15 64.80 -6.61
CA SER A 3 19.05 63.66 -6.70
C SER A 3 18.24 62.35 -6.71
N GLN A 4 18.37 61.54 -7.76
CA GLN A 4 17.78 60.21 -7.77
C GLN A 4 18.66 59.22 -7.01
N SER A 5 18.12 58.66 -5.92
CA SER A 5 18.73 57.55 -5.19
C SER A 5 18.62 56.28 -6.01
N GLN A 6 19.74 55.70 -6.43
CA GLN A 6 19.77 54.37 -7.04
C GLN A 6 19.65 53.31 -5.94
N ASN A 7 18.71 52.37 -6.08
CA ASN A 7 18.63 51.21 -5.21
C ASN A 7 19.79 50.25 -5.52
N PRO A 8 20.43 49.64 -4.51
CA PRO A 8 21.47 48.65 -4.74
C PRO A 8 20.87 47.42 -5.44
N SER A 9 21.54 46.96 -6.49
CA SER A 9 21.20 45.73 -7.19
C SER A 9 21.23 44.55 -6.21
N SER A 10 20.12 43.83 -6.09
CA SER A 10 20.13 42.54 -5.38
C SER A 10 21.07 41.59 -6.13
N MET A 11 22.14 41.15 -5.46
CA MET A 11 22.98 40.07 -5.98
C MET A 11 22.10 38.85 -6.29
N PRO A 12 22.36 38.10 -7.37
CA PRO A 12 21.63 36.87 -7.65
C PRO A 12 21.80 35.91 -6.47
N GLU A 13 20.72 35.25 -6.06
CA GLU A 13 20.80 34.19 -5.05
C GLU A 13 21.62 33.03 -5.64
N ASN A 14 22.78 32.72 -5.05
CA ASN A 14 23.58 31.55 -5.42
C ASN A 14 22.71 30.30 -5.34
N SER A 15 22.81 29.42 -6.34
CA SER A 15 22.02 28.19 -6.37
C SER A 15 22.84 27.00 -5.86
N ASP A 16 22.22 26.10 -5.09
CA ASP A 16 22.92 24.95 -4.51
C ASP A 16 22.98 23.74 -5.48
N LEU A 17 23.13 23.98 -6.80
CA LEU A 17 23.06 22.92 -7.83
C LEU A 17 24.19 21.90 -7.78
N PHE A 18 25.36 22.31 -7.30
CA PHE A 18 26.56 21.48 -7.21
C PHE A 18 27.02 21.27 -5.76
N VAL A 19 26.08 21.26 -4.82
CA VAL A 19 26.26 20.84 -3.44
C VAL A 19 25.86 19.36 -3.29
N ASP A 20 26.62 18.57 -2.53
CA ASP A 20 26.24 17.19 -2.21
C ASP A 20 25.00 17.15 -1.30
N ALA A 21 23.98 16.38 -1.69
CA ALA A 21 22.69 16.35 -1.00
C ALA A 21 22.70 15.63 0.36
N VAL A 22 23.81 14.97 0.72
CA VAL A 22 24.00 14.23 1.98
C VAL A 22 24.92 14.99 2.93
N THR A 23 26.07 15.47 2.45
CA THR A 23 27.05 16.19 3.29
C THR A 23 26.78 17.70 3.37
N ALA A 24 26.02 18.25 2.42
CA ALA A 24 25.87 19.69 2.19
C ALA A 24 27.18 20.42 1.86
N GLU A 25 28.21 19.69 1.41
CA GLU A 25 29.49 20.25 0.98
C GLU A 25 29.53 20.50 -0.54
N PRO A 26 30.28 21.52 -1.02
CA PRO A 26 30.50 21.74 -2.44
C PRO A 26 31.13 20.53 -3.13
N LEU A 27 30.56 20.09 -4.25
CA LEU A 27 31.21 19.10 -5.11
C LEU A 27 32.50 19.69 -5.69
N LYS A 28 33.55 18.88 -5.72
CA LYS A 28 34.88 19.26 -6.22
C LYS A 28 35.00 18.90 -7.69
N PHE A 29 35.37 19.86 -8.52
CA PHE A 29 35.56 19.70 -9.96
C PHE A 29 37.00 19.99 -10.36
N LEU A 30 37.58 19.15 -11.20
CA LEU A 30 38.84 19.43 -11.89
C LEU A 30 38.53 19.67 -13.37
N LEU A 31 38.91 20.83 -13.90
CA LEU A 31 38.78 21.15 -15.31
C LEU A 31 40.03 20.65 -16.03
N SER A 32 39.90 19.70 -16.96
CA SER A 32 41.04 19.22 -17.73
C SER A 32 41.30 20.10 -18.95
N SER A 33 42.56 20.37 -19.26
CA SER A 33 42.94 21.19 -20.40
C SER A 33 42.28 20.75 -21.72
N PRO A 34 41.74 21.68 -22.54
CA PRO A 34 41.77 23.15 -22.42
C PRO A 34 40.45 23.72 -21.84
N LEU A 35 40.02 23.22 -20.67
CA LEU A 35 38.91 23.79 -19.88
C LEU A 35 39.40 24.48 -18.60
N ASP A 36 40.64 24.23 -18.21
CA ASP A 36 41.36 24.94 -17.14
C ASP A 36 41.52 26.44 -17.42
N GLU A 37 41.51 26.84 -18.68
CA GLU A 37 41.51 28.25 -19.14
C GLU A 37 40.09 28.87 -19.28
N ASP A 38 39.00 28.11 -19.00
CA ASP A 38 37.62 28.59 -19.20
C ASP A 38 37.04 29.21 -17.91
N GLU A 39 37.44 30.46 -17.63
CA GLU A 39 36.98 31.25 -16.46
C GLU A 39 35.45 31.26 -16.29
N LYS A 40 34.69 31.22 -17.40
CA LYS A 40 33.21 31.22 -17.36
C LYS A 40 32.64 29.90 -16.86
N LEU A 41 33.32 28.79 -17.15
CA LEU A 41 32.94 27.48 -16.64
C LEU A 41 33.25 27.37 -15.15
N GLU A 42 34.38 27.93 -14.69
CA GLU A 42 34.72 28.02 -13.26
C GLU A 42 33.74 28.92 -12.48
N GLU A 43 33.43 30.12 -13.01
CA GLU A 43 32.40 31.00 -12.44
C GLU A 43 31.04 30.27 -12.39
N SER A 44 30.67 29.57 -13.47
CA SER A 44 29.42 28.80 -13.54
C SER A 44 29.35 27.64 -12.54
N ILE A 45 30.46 27.02 -12.15
CA ILE A 45 30.50 25.99 -11.12
C ILE A 45 30.37 26.61 -9.73
N THR A 46 31.16 27.67 -9.46
CA THR A 46 31.25 28.31 -8.14
C THR A 46 30.01 29.13 -7.78
N SER A 47 29.42 29.86 -8.72
CA SER A 47 28.14 30.58 -8.52
C SER A 47 26.95 29.64 -8.28
N ASN A 48 27.13 28.35 -8.54
CA ASN A 48 26.13 27.29 -8.40
C ASN A 48 26.54 26.25 -7.33
N GLY A 49 27.32 26.67 -6.34
CA GLY A 49 27.58 25.92 -5.10
C GLY A 49 28.65 24.84 -5.19
N GLY A 50 29.34 24.71 -6.32
CA GLY A 50 30.48 23.81 -6.49
C GLY A 50 31.82 24.46 -6.15
N SER A 51 32.89 23.69 -6.20
CA SER A 51 34.26 24.18 -6.05
C SER A 51 35.15 23.64 -7.18
N VAL A 52 36.04 24.47 -7.72
CA VAL A 52 37.06 24.03 -8.68
C VAL A 52 38.38 23.82 -7.93
N VAL A 53 39.03 22.69 -8.19
CA VAL A 53 40.29 22.28 -7.55
C VAL A 53 41.39 22.08 -8.59
N GLN A 54 42.63 22.40 -8.24
CA GLN A 54 43.79 22.29 -9.14
C GLN A 54 44.39 20.87 -9.19
N GLN A 55 44.07 20.01 -8.22
CA GLN A 55 44.56 18.63 -8.16
C GLN A 55 43.41 17.70 -7.74
N PRO A 56 43.27 16.51 -8.35
CA PRO A 56 42.18 15.60 -8.02
C PRO A 56 42.47 14.83 -6.72
N ASP A 57 41.49 14.83 -5.82
CA ASP A 57 41.36 13.84 -4.76
C ASP A 57 40.39 12.70 -5.16
N GLY A 58 40.23 11.69 -4.30
CA GLY A 58 39.41 10.51 -4.59
C GLY A 58 37.90 10.78 -4.79
N GLU A 59 37.42 11.99 -4.52
CA GLU A 59 36.03 12.41 -4.68
C GLU A 59 35.86 13.45 -5.80
N THR A 60 36.97 13.90 -6.40
CA THR A 60 36.98 14.94 -7.43
C THR A 60 36.38 14.46 -8.76
N ILE A 61 35.51 15.30 -9.32
CA ILE A 61 34.80 15.09 -10.57
C ILE A 61 35.58 15.76 -11.71
N ILE A 62 36.13 14.98 -12.63
CA ILE A 62 36.94 15.51 -13.72
C ILE A 62 36.05 15.85 -14.92
N LEU A 63 36.10 17.10 -15.38
CA LEU A 63 35.38 17.60 -16.56
C LEU A 63 36.33 17.76 -17.74
N ALA A 64 35.97 17.15 -18.88
CA ALA A 64 36.76 17.16 -20.10
C ALA A 64 35.93 17.48 -21.35
N LYS A 65 36.60 17.90 -22.43
CA LYS A 65 36.06 17.84 -23.80
C LYS A 65 36.20 16.39 -24.31
N PRO A 66 35.25 15.87 -25.13
CA PRO A 66 35.30 14.50 -25.64
C PRO A 66 36.63 14.14 -26.34
N ASP A 67 37.23 15.12 -27.02
CA ASP A 67 38.45 14.96 -27.81
C ASP A 67 39.74 15.26 -27.03
N SER A 68 39.63 15.57 -25.72
CA SER A 68 40.73 16.03 -24.87
C SER A 68 40.66 15.39 -23.47
N ILE A 69 40.63 14.05 -23.42
CA ILE A 69 40.52 13.29 -22.17
C ILE A 69 41.93 12.88 -21.68
N PRO A 70 42.42 13.37 -20.52
CA PRO A 70 43.76 13.05 -20.04
C PRO A 70 43.93 11.56 -19.70
N GLU A 71 44.93 10.90 -20.29
CA GLU A 71 45.22 9.47 -20.09
C GLU A 71 45.56 9.12 -18.63
N GLU A 72 46.22 10.04 -17.92
CA GLU A 72 46.61 9.91 -16.51
C GLU A 72 45.42 9.65 -15.58
N TYR A 73 44.27 10.26 -15.85
CA TYR A 73 43.08 10.14 -15.02
C TYR A 73 42.15 8.99 -15.43
N LYS A 74 42.23 8.49 -16.68
CA LYS A 74 41.37 7.40 -17.18
C LYS A 74 41.46 6.10 -16.37
N LYS A 75 42.55 5.91 -15.62
CA LYS A 75 42.78 4.71 -14.79
C LYS A 75 42.22 4.82 -13.37
N SER A 76 42.08 6.04 -12.84
CA SER A 76 41.82 6.31 -11.43
C SER A 76 40.48 6.99 -11.17
N HIS A 77 40.00 7.83 -12.10
CA HIS A 77 38.83 8.68 -11.89
C HIS A 77 37.76 8.47 -12.97
N LYS A 78 36.53 8.89 -12.66
CA LYS A 78 35.48 9.05 -13.66
C LYS A 78 35.61 10.42 -14.31
N ILE A 79 35.59 10.46 -15.64
CA ILE A 79 35.72 11.68 -16.42
C ILE A 79 34.40 11.94 -17.12
N TYR A 80 33.90 13.15 -17.03
CA TYR A 80 32.60 13.59 -17.53
C TYR A 80 32.74 14.70 -18.56
N ASN A 81 31.75 14.85 -19.43
CA ASN A 81 31.69 15.92 -20.42
C ASN A 81 31.29 17.23 -19.74
N TYR A 82 32.04 18.31 -19.97
CA TYR A 82 31.78 19.64 -19.40
C TYR A 82 30.34 20.14 -19.60
N LYS A 83 29.68 19.72 -20.69
CA LYS A 83 28.26 20.00 -20.97
C LYS A 83 27.31 19.56 -19.86
N LEU A 84 27.75 18.73 -18.93
CA LEU A 84 27.03 18.41 -17.70
C LEU A 84 26.67 19.68 -16.90
N ILE A 85 27.61 20.63 -16.80
CA ILE A 85 27.42 21.89 -16.06
C ILE A 85 26.41 22.78 -16.80
N GLU A 86 26.65 23.05 -18.08
CA GLU A 86 25.74 23.83 -18.95
C GLU A 86 24.30 23.30 -18.89
N ASN A 87 24.12 21.99 -19.04
CA ASN A 87 22.81 21.35 -19.03
C ASN A 87 22.14 21.36 -17.65
N SER A 88 22.90 21.40 -16.56
CA SER A 88 22.36 21.47 -15.20
C SER A 88 21.85 22.87 -14.88
N ILE A 89 22.65 23.90 -15.22
CA ILE A 89 22.28 25.31 -15.05
C ILE A 89 21.08 25.66 -15.92
N ALA A 90 21.10 25.31 -17.21
CA ALA A 90 20.02 25.59 -18.16
C ALA A 90 18.68 24.92 -17.82
N LYS A 91 18.69 23.89 -16.97
CA LYS A 91 17.48 23.20 -16.49
C LYS A 91 17.12 23.55 -15.04
N SER A 92 17.99 24.30 -14.35
CA SER A 92 17.87 24.60 -12.92
C SER A 92 17.74 23.35 -12.04
N PHE A 93 18.36 22.24 -12.44
CA PHE A 93 18.52 21.04 -11.60
C PHE A 93 19.77 20.25 -12.02
N GLN A 94 20.42 19.60 -11.05
CA GLN A 94 21.62 18.78 -11.30
C GLN A 94 21.29 17.59 -12.23
N VAL A 95 21.87 17.60 -13.43
CA VAL A 95 21.67 16.52 -14.41
C VAL A 95 22.46 15.28 -13.97
N ARG A 96 21.90 14.09 -14.25
CA ARG A 96 22.52 12.82 -13.87
C ARG A 96 23.88 12.62 -14.56
N PHE A 97 24.95 12.65 -13.78
CA PHE A 97 26.34 12.40 -14.17
C PHE A 97 26.52 11.23 -15.16
N ASP A 98 25.83 10.11 -14.94
CA ASP A 98 25.86 8.91 -15.81
C ASP A 98 25.60 9.22 -17.30
N THR A 99 24.81 10.26 -17.62
CA THR A 99 24.46 10.62 -19.00
C THR A 99 25.56 11.39 -19.74
N HIS A 100 26.58 11.84 -19.01
CA HIS A 100 27.70 12.65 -19.52
C HIS A 100 29.06 11.96 -19.28
N LEU A 101 29.08 10.70 -18.84
CA LEU A 101 30.30 9.94 -18.57
C LEU A 101 31.08 9.69 -19.87
N LEU A 102 32.31 10.20 -19.94
CA LEU A 102 33.25 10.00 -21.05
C LEU A 102 34.18 8.81 -20.80
N SER A 103 34.65 8.63 -19.56
CA SER A 103 35.54 7.52 -19.18
C SER A 103 35.27 7.10 -17.74
N SER A 104 35.39 5.80 -17.48
CA SER A 104 35.34 5.21 -16.13
C SER A 104 36.66 4.47 -15.87
N PRO A 105 37.14 4.43 -14.62
CA PRO A 105 38.38 3.73 -14.29
C PRO A 105 38.26 2.25 -14.67
N SER A 106 39.08 1.83 -15.63
CA SER A 106 39.18 0.42 -16.02
C SER A 106 39.73 -0.36 -14.84
N ILE A 107 38.86 -1.10 -14.15
CA ILE A 107 39.26 -1.98 -13.06
C ILE A 107 40.18 -3.05 -13.64
N VAL A 108 41.49 -2.85 -13.47
CA VAL A 108 42.52 -3.83 -13.82
C VAL A 108 42.40 -4.97 -12.81
N LEU A 109 41.50 -5.90 -13.10
CA LEU A 109 41.54 -7.23 -12.53
C LEU A 109 42.91 -7.81 -12.88
N GLY A 110 43.66 -8.23 -11.85
CA GLY A 110 45.06 -8.64 -11.99
C GLY A 110 45.26 -9.78 -13.01
N PRO A 111 46.50 -9.99 -13.48
CA PRO A 111 46.80 -10.98 -14.50
C PRO A 111 46.22 -12.35 -14.12
N PRO A 112 45.53 -13.05 -15.04
CA PRO A 112 44.94 -14.35 -14.75
C PRO A 112 46.05 -15.35 -14.46
N SER A 113 46.17 -15.75 -13.19
CA SER A 113 47.00 -16.88 -12.78
C SER A 113 46.53 -18.11 -13.56
N GLY A 114 47.39 -18.63 -14.45
CA GLY A 114 47.05 -19.72 -15.34
C GLY A 114 46.70 -20.99 -14.57
N GLY A 115 45.47 -21.48 -14.72
CA GLY A 115 45.01 -22.67 -13.99
C GLY A 115 43.59 -23.09 -14.32
N SER A 116 43.50 -24.14 -15.14
CA SER A 116 42.31 -24.98 -15.37
C SER A 116 41.14 -24.43 -16.19
N THR A 117 40.82 -25.21 -17.23
CA THR A 117 39.60 -25.16 -18.06
C THR A 117 38.33 -25.47 -17.27
N SER A 118 37.17 -25.05 -17.80
CA SER A 118 35.81 -25.23 -17.26
C SER A 118 35.38 -24.28 -16.11
N THR A 119 35.66 -22.98 -16.26
CA THR A 119 34.99 -21.96 -15.45
C THR A 119 33.47 -21.96 -15.67
N SER A 120 32.72 -22.33 -14.63
CA SER A 120 31.32 -21.92 -14.51
C SER A 120 31.28 -20.40 -14.36
N GLU A 121 30.87 -19.68 -15.41
CA GLU A 121 30.70 -18.23 -15.30
C GLU A 121 29.61 -17.93 -14.27
N SER A 122 30.02 -17.46 -13.08
CA SER A 122 29.12 -16.79 -12.16
C SER A 122 28.36 -15.71 -12.95
N PRO A 123 27.01 -15.67 -12.92
CA PRO A 123 26.23 -14.88 -13.87
C PRO A 123 26.60 -13.41 -13.74
N ARG A 124 27.42 -12.92 -14.69
CA ARG A 124 27.74 -11.50 -14.80
C ARG A 124 26.40 -10.80 -14.90
N ARG A 125 26.17 -9.80 -14.05
CA ARG A 125 24.95 -9.00 -14.12
C ARG A 125 25.01 -8.24 -15.44
N ASN A 126 24.38 -8.79 -16.48
CA ASN A 126 24.31 -8.15 -17.79
C ASN A 126 23.63 -6.80 -17.57
N TYR A 127 24.38 -5.71 -17.66
CA TYR A 127 23.82 -4.37 -17.69
C TYR A 127 23.25 -4.11 -19.07
N PHE A 128 22.22 -3.26 -19.16
CA PHE A 128 21.67 -2.85 -20.44
C PHE A 128 22.65 -1.90 -21.13
N THR A 129 23.01 -2.23 -22.37
CA THR A 129 23.81 -1.37 -23.24
C THR A 129 22.94 -0.27 -23.87
N ALA A 130 23.55 0.84 -24.29
CA ALA A 130 22.84 1.91 -24.97
C ALA A 130 22.17 1.44 -26.29
N ALA A 131 22.76 0.46 -26.97
CA ALA A 131 22.18 -0.17 -28.16
C ALA A 131 20.92 -0.98 -27.84
N GLU A 132 20.95 -1.79 -26.77
CA GLU A 132 19.76 -2.50 -26.26
C GLU A 132 18.66 -1.54 -25.84
N ASP A 133 18.99 -0.41 -25.18
CA ASP A 133 18.00 0.59 -24.77
C ASP A 133 17.35 1.29 -25.97
N ALA A 134 18.15 1.73 -26.94
CA ALA A 134 17.64 2.37 -28.17
C ALA A 134 16.70 1.45 -28.94
N MET A 135 17.05 0.16 -29.03
CA MET A 135 16.25 -0.85 -29.70
C MET A 135 15.01 -1.26 -28.86
N LEU A 136 15.10 -1.30 -27.52
CA LEU A 136 13.93 -1.48 -26.63
C LEU A 136 12.90 -0.38 -26.85
N ILE A 137 13.34 0.88 -26.90
CA ILE A 137 12.48 2.04 -27.16
C ILE A 137 11.83 1.91 -28.54
N GLU A 138 12.61 1.62 -29.58
CA GLU A 138 12.11 1.55 -30.95
C GLU A 138 11.13 0.37 -31.17
N GLU A 139 11.36 -0.77 -30.53
CA GLU A 139 10.44 -1.90 -30.54
C GLU A 139 9.14 -1.63 -29.73
N VAL A 140 9.20 -0.81 -28.68
CA VAL A 140 8.01 -0.28 -28.00
C VAL A 140 7.23 0.66 -28.93
N ARG A 141 7.91 1.58 -29.64
CA ARG A 141 7.27 2.49 -30.62
C ARG A 141 6.57 1.77 -31.76
N LYS A 142 7.08 0.61 -32.18
CA LYS A 142 6.50 -0.26 -33.22
C LYS A 142 5.26 -1.05 -32.77
N ARG A 143 4.94 -1.09 -31.48
CA ARG A 143 3.80 -1.85 -30.93
C ARG A 143 2.83 -0.98 -30.12
N PRO A 144 2.28 0.12 -30.70
CA PRO A 144 1.41 1.07 -30.00
C PRO A 144 0.11 0.47 -29.45
N TRP A 145 -0.31 -0.70 -29.97
CA TRP A 145 -1.50 -1.43 -29.50
C TRP A 145 -1.28 -2.09 -28.13
N PHE A 146 -0.03 -2.33 -27.73
CA PHE A 146 0.26 -2.68 -26.35
C PHE A 146 0.57 -1.42 -25.53
N SER A 147 0.02 -1.35 -24.32
CA SER A 147 0.48 -0.35 -23.34
C SER A 147 1.93 -0.62 -22.99
N TYR A 148 2.82 0.36 -23.15
CA TYR A 148 4.24 0.25 -22.75
C TYR A 148 4.40 -0.02 -21.23
N LYS A 149 3.36 0.16 -20.42
CA LYS A 149 3.36 -0.20 -18.99
C LYS A 149 2.95 -1.66 -18.72
N GLY A 150 2.32 -2.31 -19.70
CA GLY A 150 1.85 -3.70 -19.64
C GLY A 150 2.99 -4.71 -19.76
N ARG A 151 2.77 -5.95 -19.33
CA ARG A 151 3.73 -7.06 -19.48
C ARG A 151 3.81 -7.63 -20.91
N PRO A 152 2.70 -7.80 -21.68
CA PRO A 152 2.72 -8.52 -22.96
C PRO A 152 3.66 -7.93 -24.04
N ILE A 153 3.85 -6.60 -24.06
CA ILE A 153 4.80 -5.98 -25.00
C ILE A 153 6.23 -6.50 -24.82
N TYR A 154 6.65 -6.76 -23.57
CA TYR A 154 7.98 -7.24 -23.24
C TYR A 154 8.11 -8.75 -23.45
N GLU A 155 7.01 -9.50 -23.48
CA GLU A 155 6.98 -10.91 -23.86
C GLU A 155 7.21 -11.06 -25.37
N GLU A 156 6.64 -10.18 -26.19
CA GLU A 156 6.93 -10.12 -27.63
C GLU A 156 8.34 -9.60 -27.94
N ILE A 157 8.80 -8.57 -27.22
CA ILE A 157 10.14 -8.00 -27.42
C ILE A 157 11.25 -8.98 -26.99
N LEU A 158 11.04 -9.80 -25.95
CA LEU A 158 12.02 -10.79 -25.49
C LEU A 158 12.30 -11.90 -26.52
N LYS A 159 11.44 -12.09 -27.54
CA LYS A 159 11.65 -13.05 -28.63
C LYS A 159 12.74 -12.60 -29.62
N LEU A 160 13.23 -11.37 -29.52
CA LEU A 160 14.29 -10.84 -30.38
C LEU A 160 15.66 -11.27 -29.86
N ASP A 161 16.53 -11.77 -30.73
CA ASP A 161 17.85 -12.32 -30.38
C ASP A 161 18.75 -11.35 -29.60
N CYS A 162 18.63 -10.06 -29.89
CA CYS A 162 19.32 -8.97 -29.21
C CYS A 162 18.92 -8.77 -27.73
N PHE A 163 17.89 -9.47 -27.23
CA PHE A 163 17.55 -9.56 -25.80
C PHE A 163 17.72 -10.98 -25.23
N LYS A 164 18.44 -11.88 -25.92
CA LYS A 164 18.73 -13.23 -25.42
C LYS A 164 19.45 -13.16 -24.07
N GLY A 165 18.97 -13.92 -23.08
CA GLY A 165 19.46 -13.88 -21.71
C GLY A 165 18.89 -12.74 -20.83
N ARG A 166 17.98 -11.91 -21.37
CA ARG A 166 17.15 -10.99 -20.56
C ARG A 166 15.92 -11.71 -20.01
N THR A 167 15.21 -11.06 -19.08
CA THR A 167 13.88 -11.47 -18.63
C THR A 167 12.84 -10.39 -18.95
N VAL A 168 11.58 -10.78 -19.11
CA VAL A 168 10.43 -9.88 -19.34
C VAL A 168 10.40 -8.74 -18.32
N ASP A 169 10.61 -9.08 -17.04
CA ASP A 169 10.60 -8.11 -15.95
C ASP A 169 11.84 -7.21 -15.96
N SER A 170 13.01 -7.70 -16.42
CA SER A 170 14.20 -6.84 -16.62
C SER A 170 14.01 -5.80 -17.73
N LEU A 171 13.39 -6.18 -18.86
CA LEU A 171 13.08 -5.26 -19.95
C LEU A 171 12.07 -4.20 -19.49
N ARG A 172 11.00 -4.63 -18.83
CA ARG A 172 9.96 -3.76 -18.29
C ARG A 172 10.48 -2.79 -17.24
N GLU A 173 11.37 -3.24 -16.36
CA GLU A 173 12.00 -2.41 -15.35
C GLU A 173 13.04 -1.46 -15.95
N ARG A 174 13.78 -1.88 -16.99
CA ARG A 174 14.66 -0.99 -17.74
C ARG A 174 13.86 0.14 -18.40
N MET A 175 12.78 -0.18 -19.11
CA MET A 175 11.95 0.83 -19.78
C MET A 175 11.36 1.85 -18.80
N ARG A 176 10.99 1.44 -17.57
CA ARG A 176 10.61 2.37 -16.49
C ARG A 176 11.77 3.27 -16.06
N LYS A 177 12.94 2.68 -15.82
CA LYS A 177 14.14 3.39 -15.33
C LYS A 177 14.71 4.39 -16.32
N LEU A 178 14.57 4.11 -17.61
CA LEU A 178 14.95 5.03 -18.68
C LEU A 178 14.05 6.29 -18.72
N GLN A 179 12.88 6.29 -18.04
CA GLN A 179 11.93 7.41 -17.95
C GLN A 179 11.60 8.06 -19.29
N VAL A 180 11.64 7.28 -20.37
CA VAL A 180 11.65 7.79 -21.75
C VAL A 180 10.32 8.45 -22.08
N ASP A 181 10.37 9.74 -22.35
CA ASP A 181 9.42 10.33 -23.29
C ASP A 181 9.64 9.64 -24.63
N LEU A 182 8.70 8.79 -25.03
CA LEU A 182 8.76 8.06 -26.30
C LEU A 182 8.82 9.01 -27.50
N GLN A 183 8.44 10.29 -27.35
CA GLN A 183 8.31 11.37 -28.34
C GLN A 183 7.26 11.09 -29.42
N TYR A 184 7.27 9.89 -29.98
CA TYR A 184 6.30 9.37 -30.93
C TYR A 184 6.14 7.86 -30.77
N VAL A 185 5.04 7.33 -31.30
CA VAL A 185 4.90 5.91 -31.65
C VAL A 185 4.55 5.80 -33.14
N TYR A 186 4.63 4.62 -33.73
CA TYR A 186 4.15 4.45 -35.10
C TYR A 186 2.62 4.29 -35.15
N VAL A 187 1.98 4.71 -36.24
CA VAL A 187 0.54 4.54 -36.43
C VAL A 187 0.24 3.09 -36.84
N ALA A 188 -0.61 2.39 -36.08
CA ALA A 188 -1.14 1.09 -36.46
C ALA A 188 -2.58 1.18 -36.99
N ASN A 189 -3.03 0.15 -37.71
CA ASN A 189 -4.45 -0.10 -37.96
C ASN A 189 -5.06 -0.99 -36.85
N ASN A 190 -6.36 -1.25 -36.92
CA ASN A 190 -7.08 -2.09 -35.93
C ASN A 190 -6.64 -3.56 -35.95
N SER A 191 -5.92 -3.99 -36.99
CA SER A 191 -5.34 -5.33 -37.14
C SER A 191 -3.90 -5.41 -36.63
N ASN A 192 -3.42 -4.41 -35.89
CA ASN A 192 -2.05 -4.31 -35.36
C ASN A 192 -0.95 -4.29 -36.44
N VAL A 193 -1.27 -3.82 -37.64
CA VAL A 193 -0.31 -3.61 -38.74
C VAL A 193 0.08 -2.14 -38.81
N LEU A 194 1.39 -1.86 -38.85
CA LEU A 194 1.91 -0.50 -38.96
C LEU A 194 1.62 0.12 -40.32
N LYS A 195 1.05 1.33 -40.33
CA LYS A 195 0.77 2.10 -41.54
C LYS A 195 2.05 2.77 -42.07
N LYS A 196 2.32 2.54 -43.35
CA LYS A 196 3.36 3.24 -44.11
C LYS A 196 2.74 4.40 -44.90
N GLY A 197 3.50 5.48 -45.08
CA GLY A 197 3.17 6.59 -45.97
C GLY A 197 3.39 6.23 -47.44
N LYS A 198 3.09 7.19 -48.33
CA LYS A 198 3.34 7.05 -49.78
C LYS A 198 4.84 6.86 -50.12
N ASP A 199 5.72 7.27 -49.22
CA ASP A 199 7.17 7.14 -49.29
C ASP A 199 7.70 5.81 -48.71
N GLY A 200 6.81 4.90 -48.30
CA GLY A 200 7.17 3.62 -47.68
C GLY A 200 7.66 3.71 -46.23
N LYS A 201 7.78 4.91 -45.64
CA LYS A 201 8.20 5.10 -44.24
C LYS A 201 7.02 4.93 -43.29
N TYR A 202 7.27 4.48 -42.07
CA TYR A 202 6.21 4.36 -41.07
C TYR A 202 5.73 5.73 -40.58
N LEU A 203 4.40 5.92 -40.58
CA LEU A 203 3.78 7.14 -40.07
C LEU A 203 3.97 7.25 -38.56
N ARG A 204 4.38 8.42 -38.07
CA ARG A 204 4.61 8.70 -36.64
C ARG A 204 3.44 9.48 -36.02
N ASP A 205 3.00 9.07 -34.84
CA ASP A 205 2.01 9.74 -34.01
C ASP A 205 2.69 10.33 -32.78
N TYR A 206 2.77 11.67 -32.72
CA TYR A 206 3.31 12.44 -31.60
C TYR A 206 2.24 12.76 -30.53
N ASN A 207 0.98 12.40 -30.76
CA ASN A 207 -0.16 12.66 -29.85
C ASN A 207 -0.70 11.38 -29.19
N PHE A 208 0.06 10.29 -29.18
CA PHE A 208 -0.34 9.02 -28.56
C PHE A 208 -0.68 9.15 -27.07
N ASP A 209 -0.02 10.07 -26.34
CA ASP A 209 -0.35 10.41 -24.96
C ASP A 209 -1.72 11.08 -24.77
N LYS A 210 -2.37 11.56 -25.84
CA LYS A 210 -3.77 12.03 -25.80
C LYS A 210 -4.76 10.89 -25.99
N LYS A 211 -4.31 9.74 -26.52
CA LYS A 211 -5.01 8.44 -26.45
C LYS A 211 -4.77 7.72 -25.10
N LYS A 212 -4.51 8.49 -24.04
CA LYS A 212 -4.52 8.01 -22.65
C LYS A 212 -5.74 7.14 -22.42
N HIS A 213 -5.56 6.03 -21.70
CA HIS A 213 -6.68 5.24 -21.18
C HIS A 213 -7.70 6.19 -20.56
N LYS A 214 -8.92 6.25 -21.14
CA LYS A 214 -10.02 7.11 -20.67
C LYS A 214 -10.09 6.98 -19.14
N ALA A 215 -10.18 8.07 -18.38
CA ALA A 215 -10.32 7.95 -16.93
C ALA A 215 -11.59 7.13 -16.61
N PHE A 216 -11.56 6.31 -15.57
CA PHE A 216 -12.79 5.66 -15.10
C PHE A 216 -13.72 6.74 -14.52
N THR A 217 -14.97 6.77 -14.98
CA THR A 217 -16.00 7.66 -14.44
C THR A 217 -16.57 7.10 -13.13
N ALA A 218 -17.24 7.95 -12.36
CA ALA A 218 -17.91 7.50 -11.15
C ALA A 218 -19.04 6.51 -11.44
N LEU A 219 -19.72 6.71 -12.59
CA LEU A 219 -20.77 5.83 -13.09
C LEU A 219 -20.26 4.45 -13.49
N GLU A 220 -19.13 4.37 -14.22
CA GLU A 220 -18.47 3.09 -14.55
C GLU A 220 -18.09 2.31 -13.27
N ASP A 221 -17.63 3.02 -12.24
CA ASP A 221 -17.30 2.43 -10.94
C ASP A 221 -18.56 2.00 -10.16
N PHE A 222 -19.64 2.78 -10.21
CA PHE A 222 -20.91 2.46 -9.55
C PHE A 222 -21.55 1.22 -10.18
N GLN A 223 -21.60 1.15 -11.51
CA GLN A 223 -22.07 -0.02 -12.25
C GLN A 223 -21.23 -1.26 -11.90
N LEU A 224 -19.90 -1.14 -11.89
CA LEU A 224 -18.99 -2.24 -11.54
C LEU A 224 -19.16 -2.69 -10.08
N ALA A 225 -19.33 -1.77 -9.14
CA ALA A 225 -19.59 -2.07 -7.74
C ALA A 225 -20.96 -2.74 -7.54
N ARG A 226 -22.01 -2.21 -8.18
CA ARG A 226 -23.39 -2.70 -8.12
C ARG A 226 -23.50 -4.12 -8.65
N ASP A 227 -22.93 -4.37 -9.82
CA ASP A 227 -23.03 -5.66 -10.46
C ASP A 227 -22.14 -6.69 -9.74
N ALA A 228 -20.99 -6.27 -9.18
CA ALA A 228 -20.21 -7.10 -8.27
C ALA A 228 -20.98 -7.46 -6.98
N TYR A 229 -21.71 -6.50 -6.41
CA TYR A 229 -22.56 -6.70 -5.24
C TYR A 229 -23.71 -7.67 -5.52
N LYS A 230 -24.42 -7.50 -6.64
CA LYS A 230 -25.50 -8.40 -7.06
C LYS A 230 -25.04 -9.82 -7.41
N THR A 231 -23.77 -10.01 -7.75
CA THR A 231 -23.25 -11.30 -8.25
C THR A 231 -22.44 -12.07 -7.18
N SER A 232 -22.10 -11.45 -6.06
CA SER A 232 -21.33 -12.13 -5.02
C SER A 232 -22.23 -12.74 -3.97
N ASP A 233 -22.18 -14.08 -3.84
CA ASP A 233 -22.94 -14.83 -2.82
C ASP A 233 -22.46 -14.56 -1.38
N THR A 234 -21.29 -13.94 -1.21
CA THR A 234 -20.63 -13.75 0.10
C THR A 234 -19.92 -12.41 0.20
N PHE A 235 -20.41 -11.58 1.12
CA PHE A 235 -19.73 -10.36 1.59
C PHE A 235 -19.19 -10.60 3.00
N ASP A 236 -17.95 -11.05 3.09
CA ASP A 236 -17.25 -11.15 4.38
C ASP A 236 -16.61 -9.78 4.70
N VAL A 237 -17.16 -9.10 5.69
CA VAL A 237 -16.57 -7.86 6.26
C VAL A 237 -15.66 -8.25 7.43
N ASP A 238 -14.39 -7.86 7.38
CA ASP A 238 -13.45 -8.11 8.48
C ASP A 238 -13.61 -7.11 9.64
N ASP A 239 -12.92 -7.37 10.76
CA ASP A 239 -12.92 -6.51 11.95
C ASP A 239 -12.43 -5.06 11.68
N TYR A 240 -11.87 -4.78 10.49
CA TYR A 240 -11.36 -3.48 10.06
C TYR A 240 -12.21 -2.82 8.95
N TYR A 241 -13.39 -3.39 8.66
CA TYR A 241 -14.31 -2.97 7.59
C TYR A 241 -13.73 -3.12 6.17
N TYR A 242 -12.79 -4.03 5.96
CA TYR A 242 -12.43 -4.47 4.61
C TYR A 242 -13.41 -5.55 4.15
N GLU A 243 -13.99 -5.34 2.98
CA GLU A 243 -14.86 -6.30 2.31
C GLU A 243 -14.03 -7.30 1.51
N SER A 244 -14.24 -8.59 1.76
CA SER A 244 -13.78 -9.68 0.89
C SER A 244 -14.95 -10.11 -0.01
N VAL A 245 -14.80 -9.86 -1.31
CA VAL A 245 -15.82 -10.14 -2.33
C VAL A 245 -15.33 -11.25 -3.25
N VAL A 246 -16.05 -12.37 -3.30
CA VAL A 246 -15.77 -13.48 -4.21
C VAL A 246 -16.65 -13.34 -5.44
N LEU A 247 -16.04 -13.22 -6.62
CA LEU A 247 -16.75 -13.08 -7.90
C LEU A 247 -16.60 -14.36 -8.73
N PRO A 248 -17.64 -14.80 -9.45
CA PRO A 248 -17.59 -16.02 -10.25
C PRO A 248 -16.64 -15.90 -11.44
N THR A 249 -16.10 -17.04 -11.86
CA THR A 249 -15.29 -17.15 -13.09
C THR A 249 -16.06 -16.59 -14.29
N GLY A 250 -15.42 -15.69 -15.04
CA GLY A 250 -16.04 -15.04 -16.19
C GLY A 250 -16.78 -13.72 -15.89
N PHE A 251 -16.87 -13.27 -14.63
CA PHE A 251 -17.58 -12.03 -14.25
C PHE A 251 -17.14 -10.82 -15.10
N PHE A 252 -15.84 -10.53 -15.15
CA PHE A 252 -15.33 -9.35 -15.87
C PHE A 252 -15.49 -9.45 -17.39
N GLN A 253 -15.52 -10.66 -17.95
CA GLN A 253 -15.85 -10.90 -19.35
C GLN A 253 -17.30 -10.54 -19.63
N LYS A 254 -18.25 -11.08 -18.84
CA LYS A 254 -19.68 -10.78 -18.96
C LYS A 254 -19.96 -9.27 -18.77
N PHE A 255 -19.38 -8.66 -17.74
CA PHE A 255 -19.53 -7.24 -17.43
C PHE A 255 -18.99 -6.33 -18.55
N SER A 256 -17.84 -6.68 -19.14
CA SER A 256 -17.26 -5.95 -20.27
C SER A 256 -18.16 -6.00 -21.51
N SER A 257 -18.71 -7.18 -21.83
CA SER A 257 -19.67 -7.34 -22.93
C SER A 257 -20.98 -6.60 -22.69
N SER A 258 -21.55 -6.62 -21.47
CA SER A 258 -22.80 -5.92 -21.17
C SER A 258 -22.68 -4.40 -21.18
N HIS A 259 -21.50 -3.86 -20.86
CA HIS A 259 -21.21 -2.42 -20.88
C HIS A 259 -20.53 -1.99 -22.20
N GLY A 260 -21.04 -2.49 -23.33
CA GLY A 260 -20.67 -2.07 -24.69
C GLY A 260 -19.21 -2.27 -25.08
N GLY A 261 -18.44 -3.10 -24.36
CA GLY A 261 -17.01 -3.30 -24.60
C GLY A 261 -16.14 -2.05 -24.35
N ILE A 262 -16.68 -1.01 -23.69
CA ILE A 262 -15.99 0.29 -23.48
C ILE A 262 -14.62 0.09 -22.82
N ARG A 263 -14.51 -0.89 -21.91
CA ARG A 263 -13.26 -1.33 -21.27
C ARG A 263 -13.07 -2.82 -21.43
N THR A 264 -11.82 -3.25 -21.53
CA THR A 264 -11.46 -4.67 -21.53
C THR A 264 -11.75 -5.33 -20.16
N PRO A 265 -11.99 -6.65 -20.11
CA PRO A 265 -12.22 -7.38 -18.86
C PRO A 265 -11.11 -7.18 -17.82
N GLU A 266 -9.85 -7.22 -18.24
CA GLU A 266 -8.71 -7.02 -17.34
C GLU A 266 -8.64 -5.56 -16.83
N SER A 267 -9.08 -4.57 -17.61
CA SER A 267 -9.17 -3.18 -17.14
C SER A 267 -10.20 -3.04 -16.01
N TYR A 268 -11.37 -3.68 -16.13
CA TYR A 268 -12.35 -3.72 -15.04
C TYR A 268 -11.85 -4.52 -13.83
N ARG A 269 -11.18 -5.66 -14.05
CA ARG A 269 -10.57 -6.45 -12.97
C ARG A 269 -9.54 -5.66 -12.16
N GLN A 270 -8.65 -4.94 -12.83
CA GLN A 270 -7.66 -4.07 -12.18
C GLN A 270 -8.32 -2.86 -11.50
N ARG A 271 -9.41 -2.32 -12.06
CA ARG A 271 -10.19 -1.25 -11.42
C ARG A 271 -10.83 -1.74 -10.12
N PHE A 272 -11.50 -2.89 -10.17
CA PHE A 272 -12.12 -3.54 -9.02
C PHE A 272 -11.09 -3.82 -7.92
N LYS A 273 -10.02 -4.55 -8.25
CA LYS A 273 -9.00 -4.96 -7.28
C LYS A 273 -8.27 -3.79 -6.61
N ASN A 274 -7.83 -2.80 -7.38
CA ASN A 274 -6.91 -1.78 -6.88
C ASN A 274 -7.60 -0.52 -6.34
N TYR A 275 -8.91 -0.36 -6.58
CA TYR A 275 -9.66 0.83 -6.16
C TYR A 275 -10.94 0.48 -5.40
N LEU A 276 -11.90 -0.24 -6.01
CA LEU A 276 -13.17 -0.55 -5.36
C LEU A 276 -12.99 -1.45 -4.12
N LEU A 277 -12.22 -2.54 -4.24
CA LEU A 277 -11.93 -3.43 -3.11
C LEU A 277 -11.11 -2.74 -1.99
N THR A 278 -10.35 -1.69 -2.34
CA THR A 278 -9.61 -0.88 -1.35
C THR A 278 -10.49 0.18 -0.68
N PHE A 279 -11.58 0.61 -1.34
CA PHE A 279 -12.58 1.54 -0.81
C PHE A 279 -13.66 0.81 0.02
N GLY A 280 -13.96 -0.45 -0.32
CA GLY A 280 -15.20 -1.15 0.04
C GLY A 280 -16.22 -1.01 -1.08
N VAL A 281 -16.78 -2.12 -1.56
CA VAL A 281 -17.81 -2.13 -2.62
C VAL A 281 -19.11 -1.57 -2.07
N THR A 282 -19.56 -2.03 -0.90
CA THR A 282 -20.75 -1.47 -0.23
C THR A 282 -20.52 -0.02 0.19
N VAL A 283 -19.32 0.31 0.69
CA VAL A 283 -18.96 1.68 1.09
C VAL A 283 -19.01 2.63 -0.13
N TYR A 284 -18.51 2.20 -1.30
CA TYR A 284 -18.55 3.01 -2.52
C TYR A 284 -19.98 3.17 -3.06
N LEU A 285 -20.82 2.15 -2.95
CA LEU A 285 -22.24 2.22 -3.32
C LEU A 285 -23.01 3.20 -2.43
N LYS A 286 -22.88 3.08 -1.09
CA LYS A 286 -23.51 4.03 -0.15
C LYS A 286 -22.99 5.46 -0.41
N TYR A 287 -21.68 5.65 -0.58
CA TYR A 287 -21.08 6.95 -0.96
C TYR A 287 -21.68 7.55 -2.22
N TYR A 288 -21.75 6.78 -3.32
CA TYR A 288 -22.25 7.27 -4.60
C TYR A 288 -23.71 7.75 -4.48
N LEU A 289 -24.55 6.94 -3.81
CA LEU A 289 -25.97 7.24 -3.62
C LEU A 289 -26.21 8.42 -2.68
N THR A 290 -25.45 8.53 -1.57
CA THR A 290 -25.55 9.69 -0.67
C THR A 290 -25.15 11.00 -1.36
N VAL A 291 -24.06 11.00 -2.14
CA VAL A 291 -23.62 12.20 -2.88
C VAL A 291 -24.65 12.59 -3.94
N LEU A 292 -25.19 11.60 -4.68
CA LEU A 292 -26.25 11.81 -5.67
C LEU A 292 -27.55 12.36 -5.03
N ASN A 293 -27.97 11.80 -3.89
CA ASN A 293 -29.15 12.24 -3.14
C ASN A 293 -29.01 13.65 -2.56
N ASN A 294 -27.77 14.10 -2.29
CA ASN A 294 -27.47 15.48 -1.90
C ASN A 294 -27.46 16.47 -3.10
N GLY A 295 -27.60 15.98 -4.33
CA GLY A 295 -27.53 16.79 -5.56
C GLY A 295 -26.09 17.16 -5.97
N GLU A 296 -25.10 16.42 -5.49
CA GLU A 296 -23.69 16.59 -5.82
C GLU A 296 -23.23 15.57 -6.87
N GLU A 297 -22.15 15.87 -7.62
CA GLU A 297 -21.59 14.94 -8.61
C GLU A 297 -20.65 13.93 -7.93
N PRO A 298 -20.94 12.61 -7.97
CA PRO A 298 -20.09 11.60 -7.36
C PRO A 298 -18.72 11.50 -8.07
N LEU A 299 -17.65 11.42 -7.29
CA LEU A 299 -16.28 11.25 -7.81
C LEU A 299 -15.90 9.77 -8.01
N PRO A 300 -15.10 9.44 -9.04
CA PRO A 300 -14.60 8.09 -9.26
C PRO A 300 -13.81 7.54 -8.06
N SER A 301 -13.86 6.23 -7.86
CA SER A 301 -13.30 5.52 -6.70
C SER A 301 -11.83 5.85 -6.43
N ASN A 302 -10.96 6.05 -7.43
CA ASN A 302 -9.57 6.47 -7.15
C ASN A 302 -9.45 7.88 -6.54
N THR A 303 -10.30 8.82 -6.98
CA THR A 303 -10.30 10.20 -6.49
C THR A 303 -10.95 10.26 -5.11
N ALA A 304 -12.10 9.60 -4.96
CA ALA A 304 -12.79 9.46 -3.69
C ALA A 304 -11.92 8.73 -2.64
N ASN A 305 -11.24 7.62 -3.01
CA ASN A 305 -10.33 6.89 -2.12
C ASN A 305 -9.13 7.76 -1.69
N SER A 306 -8.58 8.60 -2.57
CA SER A 306 -7.48 9.49 -2.19
C SER A 306 -7.92 10.49 -1.11
N ASN A 307 -9.11 11.06 -1.24
CA ASN A 307 -9.69 11.97 -0.26
C ASN A 307 -10.03 11.23 1.05
N TRP A 308 -10.63 10.05 0.96
CA TRP A 308 -10.91 9.19 2.12
C TRP A 308 -9.64 8.76 2.86
N LEU A 309 -8.58 8.32 2.17
CA LEU A 309 -7.31 7.95 2.80
C LEU A 309 -6.60 9.15 3.45
N LYS A 310 -6.75 10.36 2.90
CA LYS A 310 -6.27 11.60 3.56
C LYS A 310 -7.08 11.89 4.83
N ALA A 311 -8.41 11.84 4.77
CA ALA A 311 -9.27 11.99 5.94
C ALA A 311 -8.99 10.93 7.02
N ARG A 312 -8.83 9.66 6.61
CA ARG A 312 -8.45 8.53 7.47
C ARG A 312 -7.08 8.71 8.12
N LYS A 313 -6.10 9.28 7.41
CA LYS A 313 -4.79 9.64 7.99
C LYS A 313 -4.92 10.78 9.00
N ALA A 314 -5.74 11.79 8.73
CA ALA A 314 -6.01 12.88 9.69
C ALA A 314 -6.77 12.38 10.94
N ALA A 315 -7.62 11.35 10.80
CA ALA A 315 -8.35 10.73 11.91
C ALA A 315 -7.55 9.68 12.73
N LYS A 316 -6.33 9.30 12.29
CA LYS A 316 -5.47 8.36 13.03
C LYS A 316 -4.97 9.01 14.33
N GLY A 317 -5.69 8.73 15.41
CA GLY A 317 -5.47 9.25 16.76
C GLY A 317 -6.68 9.04 17.65
N LEU A 318 -7.87 8.91 17.06
CA LEU A 318 -9.10 8.50 17.74
C LEU A 318 -9.31 7.00 17.54
N ASN A 319 -9.42 6.22 18.62
CA ASN A 319 -9.67 4.77 18.63
C ASN A 319 -11.10 4.38 18.19
N LYS A 320 -11.73 5.14 17.29
CA LYS A 320 -13.08 4.89 16.80
C LYS A 320 -13.07 4.12 15.49
N SER A 321 -14.04 3.21 15.34
CA SER A 321 -14.40 2.58 14.08
C SER A 321 -14.44 3.63 12.96
N LEU A 322 -13.69 3.37 11.90
CA LEU A 322 -13.37 4.34 10.85
C LEU A 322 -14.49 4.39 9.79
N LYS A 323 -15.71 4.72 10.25
CA LYS A 323 -16.85 5.03 9.38
C LYS A 323 -16.48 6.18 8.44
N PHE A 324 -16.96 6.12 7.20
CA PHE A 324 -16.72 7.18 6.23
C PHE A 324 -17.49 8.45 6.70
N PRO A 325 -16.86 9.65 6.73
CA PRO A 325 -17.50 10.83 7.31
C PRO A 325 -18.81 11.18 6.60
N GLY A 326 -19.92 11.28 7.36
CA GLY A 326 -21.24 11.60 6.83
C GLY A 326 -22.02 10.43 6.20
N LEU A 327 -21.46 9.22 6.19
CA LEU A 327 -22.17 8.01 5.75
C LEU A 327 -22.60 7.18 6.96
N ASP A 328 -23.91 6.92 7.05
CA ASP A 328 -24.39 5.92 7.99
C ASP A 328 -24.17 4.52 7.42
N MET A 329 -23.19 3.81 8.00
CA MET A 329 -22.90 2.43 7.62
C MET A 329 -24.03 1.47 8.01
N ASP A 330 -24.84 1.83 9.02
CA ASP A 330 -25.88 0.97 9.58
C ASP A 330 -27.24 1.18 8.88
N ASP A 331 -27.34 2.16 7.97
CA ASP A 331 -28.51 2.39 7.11
C ASP A 331 -28.46 1.50 5.86
N ASP A 332 -29.20 0.40 5.89
CA ASP A 332 -29.31 -0.54 4.76
C ASP A 332 -30.33 -0.11 3.70
N THR A 333 -31.17 0.91 3.95
CA THR A 333 -32.17 1.37 2.96
C THR A 333 -31.51 1.89 1.68
N ILE A 334 -30.30 2.43 1.80
CA ILE A 334 -29.48 2.91 0.67
C ILE A 334 -29.15 1.77 -0.32
N LEU A 335 -29.16 0.49 0.11
CA LEU A 335 -28.94 -0.65 -0.80
C LEU A 335 -30.21 -1.07 -1.57
N GLU A 336 -31.40 -0.73 -1.08
CA GLU A 336 -32.67 -0.98 -1.79
C GLU A 336 -32.81 -0.04 -3.01
N ASP A 337 -32.40 1.22 -2.85
CA ASP A 337 -32.35 2.24 -3.91
C ASP A 337 -31.31 1.94 -5.02
N MET A 338 -30.45 0.95 -4.83
CA MET A 338 -29.45 0.55 -5.83
C MET A 338 -30.09 -0.03 -7.12
N ASN A 339 -31.40 -0.32 -7.10
CA ASN A 339 -32.21 -0.69 -8.26
C ASN A 339 -33.03 0.49 -8.85
N THR A 340 -33.27 1.56 -8.09
CA THR A 340 -34.11 2.70 -8.49
C THR A 340 -33.33 3.80 -9.20
N VAL A 341 -31.99 3.76 -9.14
CA VAL A 341 -31.13 4.52 -10.07
C VAL A 341 -31.25 3.91 -11.47
N GLU A 342 -32.33 4.27 -12.15
CA GLU A 342 -32.46 4.11 -13.59
C GLU A 342 -31.28 4.81 -14.24
N LEU A 343 -30.47 4.02 -14.96
CA LEU A 343 -29.41 4.52 -15.82
C LEU A 343 -30.10 5.18 -17.01
N GLY A 344 -30.55 6.41 -16.84
CA GLY A 344 -31.12 7.20 -17.92
C GLY A 344 -30.15 7.23 -19.09
N ASP A 345 -30.66 6.97 -20.30
CA ASP A 345 -29.87 7.04 -21.52
C ASP A 345 -29.46 8.50 -21.79
N GLU A 346 -28.37 8.95 -21.15
CA GLU A 346 -27.78 10.30 -21.28
C GLU A 346 -27.19 10.60 -22.68
N ALA A 347 -27.66 9.89 -23.71
CA ALA A 347 -27.48 10.26 -25.10
C ALA A 347 -28.38 11.43 -25.53
N SER A 348 -29.47 11.73 -24.81
CA SER A 348 -30.34 12.86 -25.17
C SER A 348 -31.19 13.43 -24.03
N SER A 349 -30.71 14.48 -23.35
CA SER A 349 -31.47 15.73 -23.16
C SER A 349 -30.70 16.75 -22.31
N ASN A 350 -30.47 17.94 -22.89
CA ASN A 350 -29.88 19.08 -22.19
C ASN A 350 -31.02 20.00 -21.72
N SER A 351 -31.48 19.89 -20.47
CA SER A 351 -32.50 20.81 -19.95
C SER A 351 -32.39 21.20 -18.46
N LYS A 352 -32.07 22.48 -18.25
CA LYS A 352 -32.45 23.39 -17.14
C LYS A 352 -32.82 22.76 -15.79
N ALA A 353 -31.91 22.90 -14.83
CA ALA A 353 -32.17 22.68 -13.40
C ALA A 353 -33.39 23.47 -12.89
N LYS A 354 -34.36 22.77 -12.29
CA LYS A 354 -35.49 23.34 -11.55
C LYS A 354 -35.13 23.44 -10.07
N LYS A 355 -35.22 24.64 -9.48
CA LYS A 355 -35.00 24.86 -8.05
C LYS A 355 -36.03 24.07 -7.22
N GLY A 356 -35.57 23.44 -6.14
CA GLY A 356 -36.41 22.60 -5.29
C GLY A 356 -37.43 23.38 -4.46
N THR A 357 -38.59 22.76 -4.26
CA THR A 357 -39.66 23.25 -3.37
C THR A 357 -39.73 22.38 -2.11
N LYS A 358 -39.83 23.00 -0.94
CA LYS A 358 -39.92 22.31 0.36
C LYS A 358 -41.09 21.32 0.41
N ARG A 359 -40.82 20.10 0.89
CA ARG A 359 -41.81 19.02 1.06
C ARG A 359 -42.43 19.10 2.47
N GLN A 360 -43.64 19.64 2.59
CA GLN A 360 -44.44 19.54 3.82
C GLN A 360 -45.22 18.21 3.87
N LYS A 361 -45.42 17.67 5.08
CA LYS A 361 -46.20 16.46 5.36
C LYS A 361 -47.69 16.80 5.57
N THR A 362 -48.61 16.12 4.88
CA THR A 362 -49.98 15.84 5.38
C THR A 362 -50.55 14.56 4.77
N LYS A 363 -51.22 13.73 5.59
CA LYS A 363 -52.06 12.59 5.17
C LYS A 363 -53.49 13.08 4.89
N LYS A 364 -54.19 12.57 3.87
CA LYS A 364 -55.46 11.78 3.97
C LYS A 364 -56.26 11.60 2.65
N THR A 365 -56.66 10.34 2.41
CA THR A 365 -57.94 9.82 1.83
C THR A 365 -58.56 10.30 0.49
N LYS A 366 -58.61 9.34 -0.47
CA LYS A 366 -59.79 8.82 -1.24
C LYS A 366 -60.70 9.76 -2.09
N SER A 367 -60.53 9.72 -3.43
CA SER A 367 -61.48 9.32 -4.53
C SER A 367 -62.94 9.89 -4.63
N PRO A 368 -63.66 9.82 -5.79
CA PRO A 368 -63.29 9.68 -7.23
C PRO A 368 -64.13 10.53 -8.26
N GLN A 369 -63.88 10.32 -9.58
CA GLN A 369 -64.77 10.45 -10.78
C GLN A 369 -64.66 11.62 -11.80
N LYS A 370 -64.64 11.18 -13.09
CA LYS A 370 -65.35 11.66 -14.32
C LYS A 370 -64.77 12.72 -15.31
N ARG A 371 -64.39 12.19 -16.49
CA ARG A 371 -64.87 12.51 -17.87
C ARG A 371 -64.90 13.97 -18.41
N ARG A 372 -64.06 14.24 -19.44
CA ARG A 372 -64.35 14.65 -20.85
C ARG A 372 -62.99 14.99 -21.51
N LYS A 373 -62.56 14.52 -22.71
CA LYS A 373 -63.06 14.50 -24.11
C LYS A 373 -62.90 15.82 -24.89
N LEU A 374 -62.53 15.68 -26.17
CA LEU A 374 -62.30 16.67 -27.26
C LEU A 374 -61.00 17.50 -27.13
N SER A 375 -60.28 17.91 -28.17
CA SER A 375 -60.10 17.60 -29.62
C SER A 375 -59.54 18.86 -30.29
N THR A 376 -58.56 18.77 -31.19
CA THR A 376 -58.62 19.21 -32.61
C THR A 376 -57.23 19.28 -33.24
N ASP A 377 -57.22 19.11 -34.56
CA ASP A 377 -56.08 18.99 -35.47
C ASP A 377 -55.47 20.34 -35.89
N VAL A 378 -54.43 20.28 -36.74
CA VAL A 378 -54.27 20.96 -38.05
C VAL A 378 -52.83 21.45 -38.30
N HIS A 379 -52.19 20.86 -39.33
CA HIS A 379 -51.23 21.38 -40.34
C HIS A 379 -50.07 22.34 -39.95
N SER A 380 -48.98 22.51 -40.74
CA SER A 380 -48.53 21.93 -42.03
C SER A 380 -47.00 22.11 -42.19
N ASP A 381 -46.40 21.24 -42.99
CA ASP A 381 -45.41 21.47 -44.07
C ASP A 381 -44.54 22.75 -44.08
N SER A 382 -43.21 22.58 -44.22
CA SER A 382 -42.54 22.60 -45.55
C SER A 382 -41.02 22.84 -45.41
N ASP A 383 -40.21 22.02 -46.10
CA ASP A 383 -39.12 22.38 -47.03
C ASP A 383 -38.19 23.60 -46.81
N ASN A 384 -36.96 23.67 -47.35
CA ASN A 384 -35.90 22.73 -47.72
C ASN A 384 -34.64 23.58 -48.07
N GLU A 385 -33.48 22.95 -48.25
CA GLU A 385 -32.28 23.46 -48.96
C GLU A 385 -31.35 24.53 -48.32
N SER A 386 -30.09 24.09 -48.18
CA SER A 386 -28.78 24.78 -48.28
C SER A 386 -28.67 25.72 -49.52
N PRO A 387 -27.63 26.61 -49.70
CA PRO A 387 -26.23 26.34 -49.33
C PRO A 387 -25.28 27.52 -48.99
N ASP A 388 -24.05 27.09 -48.64
CA ASP A 388 -22.74 27.74 -48.82
C ASP A 388 -22.32 29.03 -48.08
N SER A 389 -20.98 29.17 -48.03
CA SER A 389 -20.17 30.03 -47.16
C SER A 389 -19.16 30.84 -48.02
N PRO A 390 -18.14 31.56 -47.47
CA PRO A 390 -17.90 32.06 -46.11
C PRO A 390 -17.49 33.56 -46.08
N THR A 391 -17.27 34.15 -44.89
CA THR A 391 -16.25 35.22 -44.71
C THR A 391 -15.89 35.44 -43.23
N PRO A 392 -14.69 35.97 -42.90
CA PRO A 392 -14.10 35.86 -41.56
C PRO A 392 -14.31 37.11 -40.69
N LYS A 393 -14.40 36.93 -39.36
CA LYS A 393 -14.18 38.01 -38.39
C LYS A 393 -13.26 37.58 -37.25
N ALA A 394 -12.18 38.33 -37.07
CA ALA A 394 -11.22 38.17 -35.98
C ALA A 394 -11.87 38.48 -34.61
N ARG A 395 -11.39 37.82 -33.55
CA ARG A 395 -11.74 38.15 -32.16
C ARG A 395 -10.47 38.21 -31.30
N GLY A 396 -10.26 39.37 -30.68
CA GLY A 396 -9.11 39.64 -29.81
C GLY A 396 -9.17 38.89 -28.47
N LYS A 397 -7.99 38.59 -27.92
CA LYS A 397 -7.83 37.96 -26.60
C LYS A 397 -7.84 39.04 -25.51
N LYS A 398 -8.81 39.02 -24.59
CA LYS A 398 -8.73 39.75 -23.32
C LYS A 398 -7.99 38.91 -22.28
N LYS A 399 -6.97 39.50 -21.64
CA LYS A 399 -6.38 38.98 -20.39
C LYS A 399 -7.38 39.24 -19.25
N VAL A 400 -7.48 38.30 -18.31
CA VAL A 400 -8.08 38.55 -16.99
C VAL A 400 -7.11 38.05 -15.93
N SER A 401 -6.67 38.96 -15.07
CA SER A 401 -5.83 38.70 -13.90
C SER A 401 -6.68 38.25 -12.72
N VAL A 402 -6.21 37.26 -11.96
CA VAL A 402 -6.84 36.88 -10.67
C VAL A 402 -5.81 37.03 -9.56
N LEU A 403 -6.18 37.82 -8.55
CA LEU A 403 -5.41 38.02 -7.32
C LEU A 403 -5.31 36.71 -6.52
N THR A 404 -4.12 36.41 -5.99
CA THR A 404 -3.95 35.49 -4.86
C THR A 404 -3.52 36.29 -3.63
N LYS A 405 -4.30 36.20 -2.53
CA LYS A 405 -3.94 36.77 -1.23
C LYS A 405 -3.17 35.76 -0.40
N SER A 406 -1.99 36.14 0.09
CA SER A 406 -1.22 35.39 1.09
C SER A 406 -1.70 35.69 2.51
N PRO A 407 -1.54 34.76 3.48
CA PRO A 407 -1.38 35.08 4.89
C PRO A 407 0.10 35.01 5.30
N LYS A 408 0.53 35.92 6.20
CA LYS A 408 1.90 36.02 6.75
C LYS A 408 1.88 35.84 8.27
N LYS A 409 2.89 35.11 8.79
CA LYS A 409 3.43 35.17 10.18
C LYS A 409 2.46 34.71 11.29
N ALA A 410 2.89 34.38 12.53
CA ALA A 410 4.19 34.55 13.18
C ALA A 410 4.56 33.36 14.10
N ALA A 411 5.79 33.35 14.63
CA ALA A 411 6.26 32.44 15.68
C ALA A 411 6.72 33.22 16.91
N THR A 412 6.48 32.71 18.14
CA THR A 412 7.37 32.96 19.30
C THR A 412 7.13 32.04 20.53
N ARG A 413 8.25 31.56 21.11
CA ARG A 413 8.58 31.38 22.54
C ARG A 413 7.64 30.69 23.57
N SER A 414 8.12 29.55 24.08
CA SER A 414 8.63 29.31 25.46
C SER A 414 7.80 29.74 26.70
N SER A 415 7.55 28.80 27.63
CA SER A 415 8.02 28.85 29.05
C SER A 415 7.60 27.62 29.88
N ASN A 416 8.45 27.23 30.84
CA ASN A 416 8.13 26.27 31.92
C ASN A 416 7.23 26.89 32.99
N ARG A 417 6.38 26.09 33.67
CA ARG A 417 6.28 26.17 35.16
C ARG A 417 5.62 24.97 35.85
N ILE A 418 6.14 24.71 37.04
CA ILE A 418 5.75 23.71 38.05
C ILE A 418 4.49 24.15 38.83
N ARG A 419 3.69 23.20 39.34
CA ARG A 419 3.04 23.33 40.65
C ARG A 419 2.66 21.99 41.30
N GLU A 420 3.08 21.82 42.55
CA GLU A 420 2.66 20.76 43.49
C GLU A 420 1.54 21.24 44.44
N ALA A 421 1.15 20.38 45.41
CA ALA A 421 0.32 20.63 46.60
C ALA A 421 -1.21 20.85 46.34
N ASN A 422 -2.18 20.52 47.21
CA ASN A 422 -2.28 19.94 48.58
C ASN A 422 -3.77 19.49 48.83
N LYS A 423 -4.26 18.78 49.87
CA LYS A 423 -3.70 18.06 51.06
C LYS A 423 -4.77 17.06 51.64
N SER A 424 -4.29 16.08 52.41
CA SER A 424 -4.90 15.14 53.39
C SER A 424 -6.27 15.37 54.08
N GLN A 425 -6.94 14.25 54.41
CA GLN A 425 -7.61 13.85 55.68
C GLN A 425 -8.02 12.36 55.52
N VAL A 426 -7.78 11.36 56.39
CA VAL A 426 -7.45 11.21 57.82
C VAL A 426 -8.60 11.54 58.79
N VAL A 427 -9.26 10.49 59.26
CA VAL A 427 -9.86 10.34 60.61
C VAL A 427 -9.74 8.86 61.01
N ASP A 428 -9.04 8.58 62.11
CA ASP A 428 -9.02 7.28 62.80
C ASP A 428 -10.14 7.22 63.85
N SER A 429 -10.55 6.02 64.26
CA SER A 429 -11.27 5.78 65.53
C SER A 429 -11.09 4.33 65.96
N GLU A 430 -10.27 4.12 66.99
CA GLU A 430 -10.17 2.86 67.73
C GLU A 430 -11.26 2.80 68.82
N SER A 431 -11.68 1.59 69.19
CA SER A 431 -12.19 1.30 70.54
C SER A 431 -12.14 -0.20 70.84
N GLU A 432 -11.35 -0.59 71.84
CA GLU A 432 -11.30 -1.93 72.42
C GLU A 432 -12.43 -2.12 73.46
N MET A 433 -12.99 -3.33 73.59
CA MET A 433 -12.86 -4.15 74.81
C MET A 433 -13.70 -5.45 74.77
N GLU A 434 -12.98 -6.55 75.01
CA GLU A 434 -13.29 -7.69 75.88
C GLU A 434 -14.56 -8.59 75.73
N ASN A 435 -14.26 -9.87 75.47
CA ASN A 435 -14.73 -11.09 76.17
C ASN A 435 -16.22 -11.48 76.19
N GLU A 436 -16.54 -12.62 75.56
CA GLU A 436 -16.95 -13.84 76.29
C GLU A 436 -16.78 -15.11 75.41
N GLU A 437 -16.87 -16.29 76.02
CA GLU A 437 -16.45 -17.59 75.46
C GLU A 437 -17.49 -18.29 74.55
N MET A 438 -17.03 -19.34 73.86
CA MET A 438 -17.65 -20.68 73.79
C MET A 438 -18.08 -21.23 72.39
N SER A 439 -17.44 -22.36 72.03
CA SER A 439 -17.87 -23.48 71.16
C SER A 439 -18.09 -23.31 69.63
N ASP A 440 -17.41 -24.19 68.89
CA ASP A 440 -17.83 -24.94 67.69
C ASP A 440 -18.52 -24.22 66.51
N SER A 441 -17.80 -24.06 65.39
CA SER A 441 -18.11 -24.74 64.10
C SER A 441 -17.20 -24.33 62.93
N ASP A 442 -16.87 -25.32 62.09
CA ASP A 442 -16.48 -25.25 60.67
C ASP A 442 -15.80 -23.97 60.12
N SER A 443 -14.47 -23.96 60.14
CA SER A 443 -13.67 -23.00 59.37
C SER A 443 -13.77 -23.24 57.86
N VAL A 444 -14.42 -22.33 57.14
CA VAL A 444 -14.37 -22.26 55.68
C VAL A 444 -13.00 -21.72 55.24
N ASP A 445 -12.18 -22.56 54.58
CA ASP A 445 -10.96 -22.09 53.92
C ASP A 445 -11.29 -21.11 52.79
N GLU A 446 -10.88 -19.85 52.91
CA GLU A 446 -10.83 -18.94 51.76
C GLU A 446 -9.80 -19.45 50.74
N PRO A 447 -10.17 -19.67 49.47
CA PRO A 447 -9.23 -20.18 48.47
C PRO A 447 -8.24 -19.09 48.07
N ASN A 448 -7.05 -19.12 48.69
CA ASN A 448 -5.89 -18.31 48.33
C ASN A 448 -5.51 -18.55 46.86
N THR A 449 -5.91 -17.65 45.97
CA THR A 449 -5.96 -17.86 44.51
C THR A 449 -4.63 -17.64 43.79
N ASN A 450 -3.52 -17.54 44.52
CA ASN A 450 -2.17 -17.47 43.96
C ASN A 450 -1.66 -18.86 43.53
N VAL A 451 -2.20 -19.37 42.42
CA VAL A 451 -1.73 -20.62 41.78
C VAL A 451 -0.38 -20.39 41.10
N ASN A 452 0.68 -20.32 41.91
CA ASN A 452 2.05 -20.36 41.45
C ASN A 452 2.33 -21.72 40.80
N CYS A 453 2.36 -21.76 39.46
CA CYS A 453 2.69 -22.97 38.71
C CYS A 453 4.21 -23.20 38.75
N ILE A 454 4.69 -23.71 39.89
CA ILE A 454 6.08 -24.13 40.09
C ILE A 454 6.19 -25.59 39.67
N ILE A 455 6.92 -25.86 38.60
CA ILE A 455 7.26 -27.23 38.17
C ILE A 455 8.74 -27.43 38.47
N ASN A 456 9.05 -28.37 39.37
CA ASN A 456 10.42 -28.72 39.77
C ASN A 456 11.29 -27.52 40.18
N GLY A 457 10.73 -26.56 40.93
CA GLY A 457 11.44 -25.35 41.40
C GLY A 457 11.55 -24.22 40.37
N VAL A 458 11.20 -24.46 39.10
CA VAL A 458 11.16 -23.40 38.07
C VAL A 458 9.84 -22.63 38.20
N ASN A 459 9.92 -21.35 38.54
CA ASN A 459 8.75 -20.48 38.63
C ASN A 459 8.34 -19.96 37.24
N PHE A 460 7.19 -20.42 36.74
CA PHE A 460 6.60 -20.00 35.47
C PHE A 460 5.65 -18.80 35.57
N ALA A 461 5.53 -18.14 36.72
CA ALA A 461 4.54 -17.08 37.00
C ALA A 461 4.74 -15.74 36.25
N VAL A 462 5.63 -15.66 35.25
CA VAL A 462 5.68 -14.51 34.33
C VAL A 462 4.78 -14.82 33.13
N PRO A 463 3.69 -14.07 32.90
CA PRO A 463 2.80 -14.26 31.75
C PRO A 463 3.56 -14.26 30.43
N THR A 464 3.51 -15.35 29.65
CA THR A 464 4.01 -15.27 28.27
C THR A 464 2.98 -14.61 27.37
N THR A 465 3.19 -13.34 27.07
CA THR A 465 2.32 -12.54 26.18
C THR A 465 2.56 -12.82 24.69
N GLU A 466 3.67 -13.47 24.32
CA GLU A 466 4.06 -13.70 22.92
C GLU A 466 4.35 -15.18 22.61
N MET A 467 3.79 -15.66 21.50
CA MET A 467 4.08 -16.98 20.93
C MET A 467 5.02 -16.82 19.73
N VAL A 468 5.86 -17.83 19.48
CA VAL A 468 6.61 -17.91 18.22
C VAL A 468 6.11 -19.05 17.33
N ASP A 469 6.38 -18.93 16.03
CA ASP A 469 6.20 -20.05 15.09
C ASP A 469 7.35 -21.06 15.15
N TRP A 470 7.25 -22.11 14.34
CA TRP A 470 8.27 -23.15 14.20
C TRP A 470 9.59 -22.64 13.58
N ASN A 471 9.65 -21.39 13.14
CA ASN A 471 10.84 -20.67 12.67
C ASN A 471 11.33 -19.61 13.66
N LEU A 472 10.85 -19.63 14.91
CA LEU A 472 11.19 -18.68 15.97
C LEU A 472 10.76 -17.23 15.65
N LYS A 473 9.82 -17.03 14.71
CA LYS A 473 9.29 -15.70 14.39
C LYS A 473 8.19 -15.34 15.39
N PRO A 474 8.23 -14.15 16.01
CA PRO A 474 7.16 -13.71 16.90
C PRO A 474 5.84 -13.58 16.12
N ILE A 475 4.79 -14.21 16.64
CA ILE A 475 3.45 -14.14 16.10
C ILE A 475 2.85 -12.81 16.56
N LYS A 476 2.94 -11.80 15.69
CA LYS A 476 2.56 -10.42 16.00
C LYS A 476 1.14 -10.32 16.54
N SER A 477 1.01 -9.91 17.81
CA SER A 477 -0.24 -9.54 18.48
C SER A 477 -1.34 -10.61 18.42
N ILE A 478 -1.17 -11.69 19.18
CA ILE A 478 -2.29 -12.54 19.55
C ILE A 478 -3.17 -11.73 20.52
N ARG A 479 -4.36 -11.27 20.07
CA ARG A 479 -5.41 -10.75 20.97
C ARG A 479 -5.69 -11.81 22.06
N PRO A 480 -6.07 -11.43 23.29
CA PRO A 480 -6.29 -12.37 24.39
C PRO A 480 -7.02 -13.65 23.96
N PRO A 481 -6.54 -14.85 24.36
CA PRO A 481 -7.15 -16.12 24.00
C PRO A 481 -8.65 -16.20 24.27
N ILE A 482 -9.07 -15.59 25.39
CA ILE A 482 -10.43 -15.49 25.87
C ILE A 482 -10.74 -14.00 26.11
N THR A 483 -11.91 -13.56 25.68
CA THR A 483 -12.46 -12.22 25.98
C THR A 483 -13.54 -12.41 27.05
N PHE A 484 -13.22 -12.06 28.30
CA PHE A 484 -14.06 -12.37 29.46
C PHE A 484 -15.38 -11.59 29.51
N ASP A 485 -15.51 -10.50 28.75
CA ASP A 485 -16.77 -9.78 28.53
C ASP A 485 -17.87 -10.64 27.88
N LYS A 486 -17.49 -11.76 27.26
CA LYS A 486 -18.38 -12.70 26.55
C LYS A 486 -18.25 -14.15 27.03
N ALA A 487 -17.41 -14.40 28.03
CA ALA A 487 -17.22 -15.74 28.55
C ALA A 487 -18.28 -16.03 29.63
N PRO A 488 -19.11 -17.08 29.48
CA PRO A 488 -20.00 -17.51 30.57
C PRO A 488 -19.17 -18.14 31.71
N GLU A 489 -19.82 -18.48 32.83
CA GLU A 489 -19.18 -19.14 33.96
C GLU A 489 -18.35 -20.37 33.55
N GLU A 490 -17.28 -20.68 34.30
CA GLU A 490 -16.27 -21.67 33.91
C GLU A 490 -16.88 -23.00 33.45
N LYS A 491 -17.85 -23.53 34.21
CA LYS A 491 -18.51 -24.81 33.90
C LYS A 491 -19.23 -24.80 32.56
N GLU A 492 -19.94 -23.72 32.25
CA GLU A 492 -20.65 -23.53 30.98
C GLU A 492 -19.67 -23.22 29.84
N PHE A 493 -18.66 -22.39 30.10
CA PHE A 493 -17.58 -22.08 29.16
C PHE A 493 -16.88 -23.35 28.69
N LEU A 494 -16.46 -24.22 29.61
CA LEU A 494 -15.78 -25.48 29.30
C LEU A 494 -16.68 -26.46 28.55
N GLN A 495 -17.97 -26.54 28.89
CA GLN A 495 -18.92 -27.38 28.15
C GLN A 495 -19.09 -26.90 26.70
N LYS A 496 -19.28 -25.58 26.48
CA LYS A 496 -19.41 -25.01 25.13
C LYS A 496 -18.10 -25.08 24.35
N ALA A 497 -16.96 -24.84 25.00
CA ALA A 497 -15.64 -25.02 24.42
C ALA A 497 -15.46 -26.46 23.93
N LYS A 498 -15.79 -27.46 24.76
CA LYS A 498 -15.70 -28.89 24.38
C LYS A 498 -16.46 -29.19 23.10
N ALA A 499 -17.74 -28.81 23.02
CA ALA A 499 -18.56 -28.99 21.83
C ALA A 499 -17.95 -28.31 20.57
N ILE A 500 -17.49 -27.06 20.70
CA ILE A 500 -16.85 -26.30 19.61
C ILE A 500 -15.56 -26.97 19.12
N THR A 501 -14.76 -27.51 20.05
CA THR A 501 -13.49 -28.16 19.72
C THR A 501 -13.69 -29.52 19.04
N GLU A 502 -14.67 -30.30 19.49
CA GLU A 502 -15.06 -31.56 18.85
C GLU A 502 -15.64 -31.32 17.45
N GLU A 503 -16.48 -30.30 17.28
CA GLU A 503 -16.99 -29.86 15.97
C GLU A 503 -15.84 -29.48 15.03
N MET A 504 -14.85 -28.75 15.53
CA MET A 504 -13.68 -28.34 14.76
C MET A 504 -12.77 -29.50 14.35
N GLN A 505 -12.51 -30.45 15.24
CA GLN A 505 -11.70 -31.63 14.90
C GLN A 505 -12.40 -32.53 13.87
N ASN A 506 -13.71 -32.72 14.01
CA ASN A 506 -14.51 -33.40 12.99
C ASN A 506 -14.43 -32.67 11.63
N ALA A 507 -14.53 -31.33 11.63
CA ALA A 507 -14.45 -30.53 10.41
C ALA A 507 -13.09 -30.60 9.71
N PHE A 508 -11.98 -30.62 10.46
CA PHE A 508 -10.63 -30.73 9.90
C PHE A 508 -10.30 -32.15 9.42
N LEU A 509 -10.78 -33.21 10.08
CA LEU A 509 -10.46 -34.59 9.74
C LEU A 509 -11.36 -35.17 8.62
N LYS A 510 -12.62 -34.73 8.51
CA LYS A 510 -13.65 -35.42 7.70
C LYS A 510 -14.14 -34.65 6.48
N LEU A 511 -13.91 -33.33 6.38
CA LEU A 511 -14.42 -32.53 5.27
C LEU A 511 -13.35 -32.31 4.18
N PRO A 512 -13.72 -32.42 2.88
CA PRO A 512 -12.83 -31.98 1.80
C PRO A 512 -12.55 -30.47 1.92
N ALA A 513 -11.34 -30.05 1.55
CA ALA A 513 -10.84 -28.69 1.77
C ALA A 513 -11.78 -27.58 1.26
N THR A 514 -12.51 -27.84 0.17
CA THR A 514 -13.51 -26.93 -0.42
C THR A 514 -14.71 -26.66 0.48
N LYS A 515 -15.17 -27.64 1.27
CA LYS A 515 -16.27 -27.48 2.24
C LYS A 515 -15.79 -27.05 3.63
N ALA A 516 -14.53 -27.34 3.95
CA ALA A 516 -13.95 -27.03 5.26
C ALA A 516 -13.93 -25.52 5.58
N SER A 517 -13.80 -24.64 4.58
CA SER A 517 -13.71 -23.18 4.81
C SER A 517 -14.98 -22.58 5.45
N SER A 518 -16.15 -22.81 4.84
CA SER A 518 -17.44 -22.32 5.35
C SER A 518 -17.77 -22.92 6.73
N HIS A 519 -17.47 -24.20 6.93
CA HIS A 519 -17.70 -24.85 8.23
C HIS A 519 -16.79 -24.27 9.33
N LYS A 520 -15.51 -24.00 9.03
CA LYS A 520 -14.59 -23.29 9.95
C LYS A 520 -15.11 -21.90 10.32
N GLN A 521 -15.66 -21.12 9.38
CA GLN A 521 -16.26 -19.82 9.68
C GLN A 521 -17.45 -19.94 10.65
N ALA A 522 -18.33 -20.93 10.47
CA ALA A 522 -19.45 -21.18 11.38
C ALA A 522 -18.98 -21.53 12.80
N ILE A 523 -17.96 -22.40 12.93
CA ILE A 523 -17.33 -22.75 14.21
C ILE A 523 -16.67 -21.53 14.85
N PHE A 524 -15.95 -20.70 14.08
CA PHE A 524 -15.35 -19.46 14.58
C PHE A 524 -16.40 -18.45 15.05
N LYS A 525 -17.58 -18.39 14.41
CA LYS A 525 -18.71 -17.58 14.87
C LYS A 525 -19.29 -18.11 16.19
N LYS A 526 -19.29 -19.43 16.42
CA LYS A 526 -19.64 -20.05 17.71
C LYS A 526 -18.60 -19.72 18.80
N ALA A 527 -17.31 -19.85 18.49
CA ALA A 527 -16.20 -19.54 19.40
C ALA A 527 -16.23 -18.09 19.90
N ARG A 528 -16.41 -17.11 18.99
CA ARG A 528 -16.51 -15.68 19.35
C ARG A 528 -17.66 -15.39 20.33
N ARG A 529 -18.77 -16.14 20.27
CA ARG A 529 -19.95 -15.94 21.15
C ARG A 529 -19.71 -16.37 22.60
N ILE A 530 -18.68 -17.15 22.87
CA ILE A 530 -18.26 -17.55 24.24
C ILE A 530 -16.90 -16.94 24.63
N GLY A 531 -16.50 -15.85 23.95
CA GLY A 531 -15.24 -15.15 24.21
C GLY A 531 -13.98 -15.77 23.60
N ILE A 532 -14.01 -16.99 23.04
CA ILE A 532 -12.81 -17.64 22.47
C ILE A 532 -12.38 -16.95 21.17
N ASN A 533 -11.11 -16.56 21.11
CA ASN A 533 -10.48 -16.02 19.92
C ASN A 533 -10.29 -17.12 18.83
N PRO A 534 -10.88 -16.99 17.62
CA PRO A 534 -10.74 -17.97 16.54
C PRO A 534 -9.29 -18.28 16.12
N TYR A 535 -8.40 -17.29 16.20
CA TYR A 535 -6.99 -17.50 15.87
C TYR A 535 -6.33 -18.45 16.88
N TYR A 536 -6.62 -18.25 18.18
CA TYR A 536 -6.12 -19.11 19.24
C TYR A 536 -6.71 -20.53 19.13
N LEU A 537 -8.00 -20.64 18.80
CA LEU A 537 -8.65 -21.92 18.56
C LEU A 537 -8.01 -22.70 17.39
N SER A 538 -7.76 -22.04 16.24
CA SER A 538 -7.04 -22.67 15.11
C SER A 538 -5.61 -23.05 15.51
N PHE A 539 -4.90 -22.13 16.17
CA PHE A 539 -3.53 -22.33 16.62
C PHE A 539 -3.38 -23.56 17.52
N LEU A 540 -4.32 -23.77 18.45
CA LEU A 540 -4.35 -24.95 19.31
C LEU A 540 -4.84 -26.21 18.58
N VAL A 541 -5.85 -26.15 17.72
CA VAL A 541 -6.31 -27.32 16.93
C VAL A 541 -5.21 -27.85 16.01
N ASP A 542 -4.45 -26.96 15.37
CA ASP A 542 -3.33 -27.33 14.48
C ASP A 542 -2.13 -27.95 15.24
N ARG A 543 -2.12 -27.91 16.59
CA ARG A 543 -0.96 -28.28 17.41
C ARG A 543 -1.25 -29.14 18.65
N SER A 544 -2.50 -29.48 18.94
CA SER A 544 -2.88 -30.29 20.11
C SER A 544 -3.80 -31.44 19.74
N ALA A 545 -3.55 -32.61 20.33
CA ALA A 545 -4.55 -33.68 20.38
C ALA A 545 -5.75 -33.22 21.24
N GLY A 546 -6.97 -33.61 20.87
CA GLY A 546 -8.22 -32.98 21.34
C GLY A 546 -8.43 -32.93 22.85
N SER A 547 -7.89 -33.90 23.60
CA SER A 547 -7.94 -33.91 25.06
C SER A 547 -7.23 -32.71 25.71
N TYR A 548 -6.17 -32.17 25.09
CA TYR A 548 -5.36 -31.08 25.67
C TYR A 548 -5.88 -29.69 25.32
N LEU A 549 -6.67 -29.58 24.26
CA LEU A 549 -7.28 -28.35 23.77
C LEU A 549 -8.19 -27.70 24.83
N ILE A 550 -8.95 -28.53 25.56
CA ILE A 550 -9.84 -28.09 26.64
C ILE A 550 -9.10 -27.76 27.94
N GLU A 551 -8.09 -28.53 28.31
CA GLU A 551 -7.28 -28.21 29.51
C GLU A 551 -6.50 -26.90 29.30
N SER A 552 -6.03 -26.62 28.07
CA SER A 552 -5.40 -25.35 27.70
C SER A 552 -6.36 -24.15 27.83
N LEU A 553 -7.62 -24.31 27.42
CA LEU A 553 -8.66 -23.29 27.57
C LEU A 553 -9.09 -23.11 29.03
N LYS A 554 -9.13 -24.17 29.82
CA LYS A 554 -9.45 -24.16 31.26
C LYS A 554 -8.44 -23.40 32.09
N VAL A 555 -7.15 -23.65 31.91
CA VAL A 555 -6.11 -22.92 32.65
C VAL A 555 -6.01 -21.47 32.17
N CYS A 556 -6.21 -21.23 30.87
CA CYS A 556 -6.29 -19.87 30.34
C CYS A 556 -7.50 -19.10 30.90
N TYR A 557 -8.65 -19.77 31.11
CA TYR A 557 -9.83 -19.18 31.75
C TYR A 557 -9.55 -18.83 33.22
N ARG A 558 -9.11 -19.83 34.01
CA ARG A 558 -8.84 -19.69 35.45
C ARG A 558 -7.79 -18.63 35.78
N SER A 559 -6.76 -18.51 34.95
CA SER A 559 -5.71 -17.51 35.14
C SER A 559 -6.07 -16.12 34.59
N GLN A 560 -7.30 -15.90 34.10
CA GLN A 560 -7.69 -14.67 33.39
C GLN A 560 -6.77 -14.31 32.21
N CYS A 561 -6.27 -15.32 31.49
CA CYS A 561 -5.21 -15.21 30.48
C CYS A 561 -3.84 -14.73 30.98
N ASN A 562 -3.63 -14.55 32.30
CA ASN A 562 -2.32 -14.22 32.86
C ASN A 562 -1.34 -15.41 32.78
N SER A 563 -1.84 -16.66 32.70
CA SER A 563 -1.01 -17.85 32.48
C SER A 563 -1.34 -18.49 31.15
N ILE A 564 -0.83 -17.89 30.05
CA ILE A 564 -0.84 -18.54 28.72
C ILE A 564 0.15 -19.74 28.67
N LEU A 565 0.96 -19.95 29.74
CA LEU A 565 1.85 -21.09 29.94
C LEU A 565 1.12 -22.40 30.32
N THR A 566 0.12 -22.78 29.54
CA THR A 566 -0.30 -24.18 29.39
C THR A 566 -0.51 -24.51 27.93
N ILE A 567 0.60 -24.70 27.20
CA ILE A 567 0.56 -25.23 25.83
C ILE A 567 1.63 -26.32 25.66
N ARG A 568 1.14 -27.55 25.53
CA ARG A 568 1.88 -28.83 25.54
C ARG A 568 2.65 -29.08 24.20
N PRO A 569 3.22 -30.28 23.91
CA PRO A 569 4.22 -30.51 22.86
C PRO A 569 4.11 -29.77 21.53
N GLY A 570 5.18 -29.05 21.17
CA GLY A 570 5.36 -28.43 19.85
C GLY A 570 5.08 -26.92 19.77
N VAL A 571 4.42 -26.30 20.75
CA VAL A 571 4.31 -24.83 20.86
C VAL A 571 5.42 -24.29 21.74
N TRP A 572 6.20 -23.35 21.19
CA TRP A 572 7.23 -22.65 21.93
C TRP A 572 6.78 -21.23 22.22
N SER A 573 6.70 -20.91 23.50
CA SER A 573 6.48 -19.55 23.99
C SER A 573 7.82 -18.81 23.99
N THR A 574 7.83 -17.47 23.93
CA THR A 574 9.10 -16.71 24.04
C THR A 574 9.84 -17.06 25.33
N LYS A 575 9.10 -17.28 26.43
CA LYS A 575 9.66 -17.71 27.71
C LYS A 575 10.30 -19.10 27.67
N ALA A 576 9.72 -20.06 26.96
CA ALA A 576 10.32 -21.39 26.77
C ALA A 576 11.66 -21.30 26.01
N ILE A 577 11.79 -20.35 25.08
CA ILE A 577 13.05 -20.09 24.35
C ILE A 577 14.08 -19.39 25.24
N GLU A 578 13.68 -18.37 26.03
CA GLU A 578 14.57 -17.77 27.03
C GLU A 578 15.14 -18.80 28.00
N LEU A 579 14.29 -19.72 28.47
CA LEU A 579 14.67 -20.81 29.37
C LEU A 579 15.62 -21.80 28.68
N LEU A 580 15.32 -22.24 27.45
CA LEU A 580 16.20 -23.11 26.66
C LEU A 580 17.58 -22.48 26.36
N LEU A 581 17.63 -21.16 26.16
CA LEU A 581 18.88 -20.44 25.92
C LEU A 581 19.81 -20.37 27.15
N LYS A 582 19.32 -20.69 28.36
CA LYS A 582 20.16 -20.80 29.56
C LYS A 582 21.07 -22.04 29.57
N ASN A 583 20.76 -23.07 28.77
CA ASN A 583 21.46 -24.36 28.75
C ASN A 583 21.58 -25.04 30.13
N ASP A 584 20.54 -24.90 30.96
CA ASP A 584 20.46 -25.53 32.29
C ASP A 584 19.81 -26.92 32.13
N GLU A 585 20.48 -27.98 32.60
CA GLU A 585 20.01 -29.36 32.42
C GLU A 585 18.68 -29.66 33.14
N SER A 586 18.41 -28.98 34.27
CA SER A 586 17.14 -29.11 34.99
C SER A 586 15.99 -28.50 34.19
N ILE A 587 16.23 -27.34 33.57
CA ILE A 587 15.29 -26.65 32.69
C ILE A 587 15.10 -27.45 31.40
N ASP A 588 16.17 -27.95 30.80
CA ASP A 588 16.13 -28.78 29.59
C ASP A 588 15.34 -30.07 29.84
N LYS A 589 15.45 -30.70 31.01
CA LYS A 589 14.61 -31.84 31.40
C LYS A 589 13.13 -31.46 31.45
N VAL A 590 12.78 -30.36 32.11
CA VAL A 590 11.39 -29.87 32.18
C VAL A 590 10.84 -29.53 30.79
N LEU A 591 11.59 -28.78 29.98
CA LEU A 591 11.18 -28.40 28.62
C LEU A 591 11.06 -29.61 27.69
N ARG A 592 11.88 -30.65 27.87
CA ARG A 592 11.84 -31.90 27.11
C ARG A 592 10.65 -32.77 27.47
N GLU A 593 10.37 -32.93 28.76
CA GLU A 593 9.17 -33.62 29.27
C GLU A 593 7.90 -32.88 28.83
N TYR A 594 7.92 -31.55 28.88
CA TYR A 594 6.78 -30.70 28.56
C TYR A 594 6.53 -30.50 27.06
N HIS A 595 7.58 -30.33 26.24
CA HIS A 595 7.45 -30.11 24.79
C HIS A 595 7.66 -31.38 23.93
N GLY A 596 8.08 -32.48 24.53
CA GLY A 596 8.42 -33.74 23.86
C GLY A 596 9.82 -33.72 23.23
N GLU A 597 10.55 -34.82 23.41
CA GLU A 597 11.96 -35.04 22.98
C GLU A 597 12.24 -34.56 21.53
N ASN A 598 11.37 -34.89 20.59
CA ASN A 598 11.55 -34.55 19.17
C ASN A 598 11.41 -33.04 18.90
N SER A 599 10.40 -32.40 19.48
CA SER A 599 10.19 -30.95 19.35
C SER A 599 11.32 -30.17 20.03
N PHE A 600 11.74 -30.65 21.20
CA PHE A 600 12.86 -30.11 21.98
C PHE A 600 14.15 -30.14 21.17
N LYS A 601 14.56 -31.31 20.66
CA LYS A 601 15.75 -31.48 19.81
C LYS A 601 15.70 -30.59 18.56
N LEU A 602 14.53 -30.50 17.91
CA LEU A 602 14.36 -29.68 16.70
C LEU A 602 14.59 -28.19 16.97
N ILE A 603 14.01 -27.64 18.05
CA ILE A 603 14.16 -26.22 18.39
C ILE A 603 15.56 -25.91 18.93
N GLN A 604 16.12 -26.78 19.78
CA GLN A 604 17.50 -26.64 20.27
C GLN A 604 18.51 -26.63 19.11
N ALA A 605 18.35 -27.50 18.11
CA ALA A 605 19.19 -27.50 16.90
C ALA A 605 19.03 -26.24 16.04
N LYS A 606 17.83 -25.66 15.96
CA LYS A 606 17.59 -24.39 15.23
C LYS A 606 18.24 -23.20 15.93
N LEU A 607 18.10 -23.09 17.25
CA LEU A 607 18.72 -22.01 18.04
C LEU A 607 20.25 -22.02 17.93
N ARG A 608 20.87 -23.21 17.99
CA ARG A 608 22.33 -23.36 17.77
C ARG A 608 22.76 -22.86 16.38
N LYS A 609 22.09 -23.29 15.31
CA LYS A 609 22.37 -22.82 13.93
C LYS A 609 22.15 -21.30 13.73
N GLY A 610 21.15 -20.73 14.40
CA GLY A 610 20.89 -19.29 14.38
C GLY A 610 22.02 -18.48 15.02
N ASN A 611 22.43 -18.88 16.23
CA ASN A 611 23.51 -18.20 16.97
C ASN A 611 24.87 -18.29 16.26
N GLU A 612 25.17 -19.38 15.55
CA GLU A 612 26.38 -19.46 14.71
C GLU A 612 26.38 -18.47 13.53
N SER A 613 25.22 -18.22 12.91
CA SER A 613 25.11 -17.21 11.84
C SER A 613 25.26 -15.78 12.40
N TYR A 614 24.74 -15.53 13.60
CA TYR A 614 24.88 -14.23 14.28
C TYR A 614 26.34 -13.95 14.71
N LYS A 615 27.03 -14.96 15.26
CA LYS A 615 28.47 -14.86 15.57
C LYS A 615 29.35 -14.64 14.32
N LYS A 616 29.01 -15.26 13.18
CA LYS A 616 29.73 -15.06 11.91
C LYS A 616 29.49 -13.69 11.26
N SER A 617 28.42 -12.99 11.60
CA SER A 617 28.12 -11.64 11.10
C SER A 617 28.64 -10.51 11.99
N SER A 618 29.06 -10.81 13.23
CA SER A 618 29.68 -9.86 14.16
C SER A 618 31.22 -9.90 14.17
N HIS A 619 31.82 -10.62 13.22
CA HIS A 619 33.28 -10.69 12.99
C HIS A 619 33.63 -10.35 11.51
N LYS A 620 32.80 -9.49 10.91
CA LYS A 620 33.04 -8.80 9.64
C LYS A 620 32.67 -7.33 9.82
#